data_AF-A0A317YS22-F1
#
_entry.id   AF-A0A317YS22-F1
#
_cell.length_a   1.000
_cell.length_b   1.000
_cell.length_c   1.000
_cell.angle_alpha   90.00
_cell.angle_beta   90.00
_cell.angle_gamma   90.00
#
_symmetry.space_group_name_H-M   'P 1'
#
loop_
_entity.id
_entity.type
_entity.pdbx_description
1 polymer ?
#
loop_
_entity_poly.entity_id
_entity_poly.type
_entity_poly.pdbx_seq_one_letter_code
_entity_poly.pdbx_strand_id
1 'polypeptide(L)'
;MTKVNLKKFNQDREGNFVDTNESVAIEIEAIRPRQFAALTKILNETQKDLQSNKDFQKTVGNLIENLTEGFDFEDIFRSEEFNVFDILNALGFLIEEVPQRTTEILSVTSGISQDYLELQDMDTYFEIAEAVIEVNDIEKIVKRVQSLSRKLGKALAFMKPKTPEEQMKNTNK
;
A
#
# COMPACT_ATOMS: atom_id res chain seq x y z
N MET A 1 9.36 4.27 -14.85
CA MET A 1 8.30 5.10 -15.45
C MET A 1 7.63 4.23 -16.49
N THR A 2 6.31 4.10 -16.41
CA THR A 2 5.52 3.26 -17.32
C THR A 2 4.38 4.12 -17.84
N LYS A 3 4.10 4.05 -19.15
CA LYS A 3 3.06 4.85 -19.78
C LYS A 3 1.81 4.01 -19.96
N VAL A 4 0.66 4.58 -19.58
CA VAL A 4 -0.65 3.93 -19.73
C VAL A 4 -1.58 4.89 -20.46
N ASN A 5 -2.44 4.36 -21.32
CA ASN A 5 -3.41 5.16 -22.06
C ASN A 5 -4.71 5.26 -21.27
N LEU A 6 -5.05 6.46 -20.78
CA LEU A 6 -6.33 6.70 -20.15
C LEU A 6 -7.36 7.15 -21.17
N LYS A 7 -8.55 6.55 -21.14
CA LYS A 7 -9.72 7.16 -21.78
C LYS A 7 -10.05 8.45 -21.06
N LYS A 8 -10.34 9.50 -21.84
CA LYS A 8 -10.83 10.76 -21.31
C LYS A 8 -12.34 10.73 -21.16
N PHE A 9 -12.81 11.41 -20.13
CA PHE A 9 -14.23 11.66 -19.88
C PHE A 9 -14.42 13.16 -19.68
N ASN A 10 -15.52 13.69 -20.19
CA ASN A 10 -15.93 15.06 -19.90
C ASN A 10 -17.08 15.03 -18.90
N GLN A 11 -17.16 16.02 -18.01
CA GLN A 11 -18.39 16.26 -17.27
C GLN A 11 -19.32 17.14 -18.10
N ASP A 12 -20.57 16.71 -18.25
CA ASP A 12 -21.62 17.56 -18.82
C ASP A 12 -22.02 18.68 -17.84
N ARG A 13 -22.99 19.49 -18.25
CA ARG A 13 -23.47 20.63 -17.43
C ARG A 13 -24.20 20.19 -16.15
N GLU A 14 -24.58 18.93 -16.06
CA GLU A 14 -25.27 18.32 -14.92
C GLU A 14 -24.29 17.57 -14.00
N GLY A 15 -23.02 17.47 -14.40
CA GLY A 15 -21.96 16.80 -13.66
C GLY A 15 -21.83 15.31 -14.00
N ASN A 16 -22.57 14.79 -14.99
CA ASN A 16 -22.43 13.41 -15.43
C ASN A 16 -21.20 13.25 -16.30
N PHE A 17 -20.48 12.14 -16.13
CA PHE A 17 -19.37 11.79 -17.00
C PHE A 17 -19.89 11.27 -18.34
N VAL A 18 -19.32 11.78 -19.42
CA VAL A 18 -19.62 11.40 -20.80
C VAL A 18 -18.34 10.90 -21.45
N ASP A 19 -18.43 9.71 -22.04
CA ASP A 19 -17.35 9.09 -22.80
C ASP A 19 -16.86 10.02 -23.91
N THR A 20 -15.54 10.02 -24.10
CA THR A 20 -14.94 10.62 -25.29
C THR A 20 -14.27 9.53 -26.11
N ASN A 21 -14.11 9.78 -27.42
CA ASN A 21 -13.30 8.91 -28.29
C ASN A 21 -11.79 9.24 -28.18
N GLU A 22 -11.39 9.97 -27.13
CA GLU A 22 -10.01 10.39 -26.93
C GLU A 22 -9.35 9.60 -25.81
N SER A 23 -8.05 9.35 -25.99
CA SER A 23 -7.20 8.83 -24.92
C SER A 23 -5.99 9.71 -24.73
N VAL A 24 -5.44 9.71 -23.51
CA VAL A 24 -4.22 10.42 -23.16
C VAL A 24 -3.23 9.45 -22.54
N ALA A 25 -2.01 9.43 -23.08
CA ALA A 25 -0.91 8.71 -22.45
C ALA A 25 -0.48 9.47 -21.20
N ILE A 26 -0.68 8.86 -20.05
CA ILE A 26 -0.17 9.35 -18.77
C ILE A 26 1.05 8.55 -18.36
N GLU A 27 1.94 9.20 -17.62
CA GLU A 27 3.13 8.55 -17.09
C GLU A 27 2.91 8.23 -15.61
N ILE A 28 3.05 6.95 -15.26
CA ILE A 28 3.09 6.52 -13.88
C ILE A 28 4.49 6.78 -13.34
N GLU A 29 4.56 7.69 -12.37
CA GLU A 29 5.78 8.12 -11.69
C GLU A 29 5.95 7.38 -10.35
N ALA A 30 7.17 7.44 -9.82
CA ALA A 30 7.43 6.97 -8.47
C ALA A 30 6.69 7.84 -7.44
N ILE A 31 6.10 7.21 -6.42
CA ILE A 31 5.32 7.91 -5.41
C ILE A 31 6.15 8.95 -4.67
N ARG A 32 5.56 10.12 -4.50
CA ARG A 32 6.13 11.23 -3.74
C ARG A 32 5.84 11.05 -2.25
N PRO A 33 6.58 11.73 -1.34
CA PRO A 33 6.35 11.62 0.11
C PRO A 33 4.91 11.90 0.54
N ARG A 34 4.22 12.83 -0.14
CA ARG A 34 2.79 13.11 0.12
C ARG A 34 1.89 11.94 -0.25
N GLN A 35 2.12 11.29 -1.39
CA GLN A 35 1.39 10.10 -1.81
C GLN A 35 1.68 8.93 -0.87
N PHE A 36 2.94 8.76 -0.45
CA PHE A 36 3.31 7.75 0.54
C PHE A 36 2.59 7.97 1.89
N ALA A 37 2.47 9.20 2.37
CA ALA A 37 1.73 9.51 3.59
C ALA A 37 0.24 9.18 3.45
N ALA A 38 -0.38 9.51 2.31
CA ALA A 38 -1.76 9.17 2.02
C ALA A 38 -1.98 7.66 1.91
N LEU A 39 -1.08 6.95 1.22
CA LEU A 39 -1.08 5.49 1.12
C LEU A 39 -1.01 4.86 2.52
N THR A 40 -0.08 5.31 3.35
CA THR A 40 0.05 4.82 4.74
C THR A 40 -1.23 5.01 5.54
N LYS A 41 -1.96 6.11 5.33
CA LYS A 41 -3.25 6.35 5.99
C LYS A 41 -4.30 5.32 5.54
N ILE A 42 -4.45 5.11 4.23
CA ILE A 42 -5.39 4.13 3.66
C ILE A 42 -5.07 2.72 4.18
N LEU A 43 -3.78 2.38 4.23
CA LEU A 43 -3.29 1.11 4.73
C LEU A 43 -3.60 0.90 6.22
N ASN A 44 -3.40 1.92 7.05
CA ASN A 44 -3.77 1.86 8.48
C ASN A 44 -5.28 1.72 8.70
N GLU A 45 -6.09 2.38 7.87
CA GLU A 45 -7.55 2.21 7.91
C GLU A 45 -7.94 0.80 7.47
N THR A 46 -7.33 0.28 6.41
CA THR A 46 -7.53 -1.11 5.94
C THR A 46 -7.18 -2.11 7.04
N GLN A 47 -6.07 -1.90 7.75
CA GLN A 47 -5.67 -2.74 8.88
C GLN A 47 -6.68 -2.69 10.03
N LYS A 48 -7.22 -1.51 10.37
CA LYS A 48 -8.26 -1.38 11.41
C LYS A 48 -9.56 -2.08 11.01
N ASP A 49 -9.96 -1.95 9.76
CA ASP A 49 -11.14 -2.62 9.24
C ASP A 49 -10.94 -4.13 9.26
N LEU A 50 -9.76 -4.61 8.84
CA LEU A 50 -9.38 -6.01 8.95
C LEU A 50 -9.42 -6.49 10.40
N GLN A 51 -8.93 -5.72 11.36
CA GLN A 51 -8.98 -6.11 12.78
C GLN A 51 -10.39 -6.16 13.36
N SER A 52 -11.31 -5.35 12.84
CA SER A 52 -12.67 -5.21 13.38
C SER A 52 -13.74 -6.01 12.62
N ASN A 53 -13.47 -6.45 11.39
CA ASN A 53 -14.41 -7.16 10.53
C ASN A 53 -14.00 -8.63 10.34
N LYS A 54 -14.75 -9.55 10.97
CA LYS A 54 -14.49 -11.00 10.91
C LYS A 54 -14.64 -11.60 9.52
N ASP A 55 -15.55 -11.07 8.70
CA ASP A 55 -15.75 -11.57 7.34
C ASP A 55 -14.54 -11.20 6.48
N PHE A 56 -14.05 -9.95 6.61
CA PHE A 56 -12.83 -9.52 5.93
C PHE A 56 -11.60 -10.31 6.39
N GLN A 57 -11.47 -10.61 7.69
CA GLN A 57 -10.41 -11.50 8.22
C GLN A 57 -10.44 -12.88 7.58
N LYS A 58 -11.63 -13.48 7.48
CA LYS A 58 -11.80 -14.80 6.89
C LYS A 58 -11.41 -14.82 5.42
N THR A 59 -11.83 -13.80 4.67
CA THR A 59 -11.54 -13.65 3.24
C THR A 59 -10.02 -13.49 3.00
N VAL A 60 -9.37 -12.56 3.71
CA VAL A 60 -7.90 -12.37 3.63
C VAL A 60 -7.16 -13.63 4.06
N GLY A 61 -7.61 -14.25 5.14
CA GLY A 61 -7.06 -15.50 5.62
C GLY A 61 -7.06 -16.56 4.52
N ASN A 62 -8.24 -16.97 4.05
CA ASN A 62 -8.39 -18.06 3.06
C ASN A 62 -7.46 -17.88 1.85
N LEU A 63 -7.25 -16.64 1.41
CA LEU A 63 -6.32 -16.33 0.33
C LEU A 63 -4.87 -16.65 0.70
N ILE A 64 -4.40 -16.23 1.87
CA ILE A 64 -3.01 -16.46 2.29
C ILE A 64 -2.74 -17.96 2.45
N GLU A 65 -3.70 -18.74 2.97
CA GLU A 65 -3.61 -20.21 2.99
C GLU A 65 -3.40 -20.78 1.57
N ASN A 66 -4.11 -20.23 0.59
CA ASN A 66 -4.04 -20.68 -0.80
C ASN A 66 -2.79 -20.18 -1.56
N LEU A 67 -2.23 -19.03 -1.18
CA LEU A 67 -1.07 -18.42 -1.84
C LEU A 67 0.26 -18.88 -1.24
N THR A 68 0.30 -19.23 0.03
CA THR A 68 1.53 -19.66 0.71
C THR A 68 1.30 -20.96 1.48
N GLU A 69 1.68 -22.07 0.86
CA GLU A 69 1.79 -23.36 1.56
C GLU A 69 2.72 -23.21 2.77
N GLY A 70 2.17 -23.32 3.99
CA GLY A 70 2.93 -23.34 5.24
C GLY A 70 2.85 -22.08 6.12
N PHE A 71 1.95 -21.13 5.84
CA PHE A 71 1.69 -20.00 6.75
C PHE A 71 0.57 -20.31 7.76
N ASP A 72 0.80 -19.98 9.03
CA ASP A 72 -0.18 -20.16 10.12
C ASP A 72 -1.00 -18.88 10.34
N PHE A 73 -2.33 -19.00 10.22
CA PHE A 73 -3.28 -17.89 10.30
C PHE A 73 -3.28 -17.16 11.63
N GLU A 74 -3.06 -17.87 12.73
CA GLU A 74 -3.12 -17.25 14.06
C GLU A 74 -1.99 -16.24 14.28
N ASP A 75 -0.85 -16.41 13.60
CA ASP A 75 0.32 -15.54 13.73
C ASP A 75 0.19 -14.23 12.92
N ILE A 76 -0.53 -14.29 11.79
CA ILE A 76 -0.77 -13.14 10.89
C ILE A 76 -1.66 -12.08 11.56
N PHE A 77 -2.72 -12.51 12.25
CA PHE A 77 -3.65 -11.60 12.91
C PHE A 77 -3.21 -11.15 14.31
N ARG A 78 -2.32 -11.91 14.97
CA ARG A 78 -1.81 -11.59 16.32
C ARG A 78 -0.52 -10.78 16.29
N SER A 79 0.25 -10.85 15.21
CA SER A 79 1.48 -10.06 15.11
C SER A 79 1.16 -8.59 14.83
N GLU A 80 1.83 -7.69 15.54
CA GLU A 80 1.97 -6.28 15.12
C GLU A 80 2.70 -6.14 13.75
N GLU A 81 3.12 -7.26 13.17
CA GLU A 81 3.87 -7.40 11.93
C GLU A 81 2.98 -7.69 10.71
N PHE A 82 1.65 -7.67 10.82
CA PHE A 82 0.79 -7.73 9.63
C PHE A 82 1.12 -6.58 8.68
N ASN A 83 1.87 -6.91 7.65
CA ASN A 83 2.35 -5.97 6.68
C ASN A 83 1.23 -5.83 5.66
N VAL A 84 0.35 -4.87 5.84
CA VAL A 84 -0.68 -4.49 4.85
C VAL A 84 -0.10 -4.25 3.44
N PHE A 85 1.20 -3.99 3.34
CA PHE A 85 1.94 -3.97 2.08
C PHE A 85 2.07 -5.36 1.40
N ASP A 86 1.99 -6.46 2.14
CA ASP A 86 1.88 -7.82 1.59
C ASP A 86 0.51 -8.05 0.96
N ILE A 87 -0.55 -7.41 1.47
CA ILE A 87 -1.84 -7.41 0.78
C ILE A 87 -1.75 -6.63 -0.54
N LEU A 88 -0.96 -5.55 -0.60
CA LEU A 88 -0.70 -4.84 -1.86
C LEU A 88 0.04 -5.72 -2.87
N ASN A 89 0.91 -6.64 -2.41
CA ASN A 89 1.51 -7.64 -3.30
C ASN A 89 0.45 -8.59 -3.87
N ALA A 90 -0.66 -8.79 -3.16
CA ALA A 90 -1.86 -9.48 -3.63
C ALA A 90 -2.90 -8.50 -4.21
N LEU A 91 -2.47 -7.50 -5.00
CA LEU A 91 -3.36 -6.46 -5.52
C LEU A 91 -4.61 -7.02 -6.24
N GLY A 92 -4.48 -8.14 -6.96
CA GLY A 92 -5.61 -8.81 -7.61
C GLY A 92 -6.73 -9.20 -6.64
N PHE A 93 -6.38 -9.62 -5.42
CA PHE A 93 -7.36 -9.90 -4.37
C PHE A 93 -8.05 -8.64 -3.86
N LEU A 94 -7.29 -7.55 -3.69
CA LEU A 94 -7.87 -6.29 -3.26
C LEU A 94 -8.91 -5.82 -4.30
N ILE A 95 -8.63 -6.02 -5.59
CA ILE A 95 -9.57 -5.67 -6.67
C ILE A 95 -10.87 -6.48 -6.54
N GLU A 96 -10.79 -7.77 -6.23
CA GLU A 96 -11.97 -8.65 -6.12
C GLU A 96 -12.80 -8.40 -4.85
N GLU A 97 -12.14 -8.28 -3.69
CA GLU A 97 -12.81 -8.33 -2.40
C GLU A 97 -13.06 -6.96 -1.77
N VAL A 98 -12.19 -5.99 -2.07
CA VAL A 98 -12.29 -4.61 -1.56
C VAL A 98 -12.00 -3.59 -2.68
N PRO A 99 -12.75 -3.63 -3.80
CA PRO A 99 -12.47 -2.85 -5.01
C PRO A 99 -12.32 -1.35 -4.74
N GLN A 100 -13.16 -0.80 -3.85
CA GLN A 100 -13.11 0.62 -3.50
C GLN A 100 -11.79 1.01 -2.82
N ARG A 101 -11.27 0.13 -1.96
CA ARG A 101 -9.97 0.33 -1.31
C ARG A 101 -8.83 0.25 -2.31
N THR A 102 -8.95 -0.63 -3.29
CA THR A 102 -7.97 -0.74 -4.37
C THR A 102 -7.94 0.52 -5.22
N THR A 103 -9.12 1.03 -5.59
CA THR A 103 -9.23 2.29 -6.33
C THR A 103 -8.66 3.46 -5.52
N GLU A 104 -8.86 3.51 -4.21
CA GLU A 104 -8.20 4.48 -3.32
C GLU A 104 -6.67 4.40 -3.39
N ILE A 105 -6.13 3.19 -3.26
CA ILE A 105 -4.69 2.93 -3.32
C ILE A 105 -4.15 3.35 -4.69
N LEU A 106 -4.76 2.88 -5.77
CA LEU A 106 -4.36 3.18 -7.14
C LEU A 106 -4.44 4.67 -7.44
N SER A 107 -5.48 5.36 -6.97
CA SER A 107 -5.61 6.80 -7.15
C SER A 107 -4.45 7.56 -6.51
N VAL A 108 -4.11 7.19 -5.27
CA VAL A 108 -3.00 7.83 -4.56
C VAL A 108 -1.66 7.53 -5.21
N THR A 109 -1.41 6.28 -5.61
CA THR A 109 -0.10 5.85 -6.12
C THR A 109 0.14 6.27 -7.57
N SER A 110 -0.89 6.22 -8.42
CA SER A 110 -0.82 6.68 -9.81
C SER A 110 -0.92 8.20 -9.95
N GLY A 111 -1.56 8.88 -9.00
CA GLY A 111 -1.91 10.30 -9.11
C GLY A 111 -3.12 10.58 -9.99
N ILE A 112 -3.83 9.54 -10.45
CA ILE A 112 -5.08 9.63 -11.21
C ILE A 112 -6.25 9.76 -10.23
N SER A 113 -7.27 10.55 -10.54
CA SER A 113 -8.46 10.63 -9.67
C SER A 113 -9.28 9.34 -9.71
N GLN A 114 -9.96 9.03 -8.60
CA GLN A 114 -10.81 7.84 -8.48
C GLN A 114 -11.86 7.77 -9.58
N ASP A 115 -12.59 8.87 -9.82
CA ASP A 115 -13.60 8.94 -10.88
C ASP A 115 -13.03 8.51 -12.24
N TYR A 116 -11.80 8.92 -12.56
CA TYR A 116 -11.17 8.54 -13.83
C TYR A 116 -10.76 7.07 -13.86
N LEU A 117 -10.37 6.48 -12.73
CA LEU A 117 -10.05 5.06 -12.63
C LEU A 117 -11.31 4.19 -12.78
N GLU A 118 -12.39 4.55 -12.09
CA GLU A 118 -13.64 3.78 -12.06
C GLU A 118 -14.38 3.78 -13.40
N LEU A 119 -14.12 4.77 -14.25
CA LEU A 119 -14.69 4.86 -15.59
C LEU A 119 -13.86 4.13 -16.66
N GLN A 120 -12.63 3.69 -16.34
CA GLN A 120 -11.86 2.90 -17.29
C GLN A 120 -12.50 1.52 -17.50
N ASP A 121 -12.24 0.92 -18.67
CA ASP A 121 -12.46 -0.51 -18.81
C ASP A 121 -11.48 -1.30 -17.93
N MET A 122 -11.84 -2.56 -17.63
CA MET A 122 -11.07 -3.40 -16.71
C MET A 122 -9.65 -3.66 -17.20
N ASP A 123 -9.44 -3.80 -18.51
CA ASP A 123 -8.10 -4.01 -19.08
C ASP A 123 -7.21 -2.79 -18.78
N THR A 124 -7.70 -1.57 -19.06
CA THR A 124 -6.96 -0.34 -18.75
C THR A 124 -6.77 -0.17 -17.24
N TYR A 125 -7.76 -0.51 -16.41
CA TYR A 125 -7.62 -0.48 -14.96
C TYR A 125 -6.50 -1.41 -14.47
N PHE A 126 -6.40 -2.63 -15.04
CA PHE A 126 -5.33 -3.57 -14.74
C PHE A 126 -3.97 -3.08 -15.25
N GLU A 127 -3.89 -2.50 -16.44
CA GLU A 127 -2.64 -1.89 -16.94
C GLU A 127 -2.13 -0.79 -16.00
N ILE A 128 -3.03 0.04 -15.43
CA ILE A 128 -2.66 1.06 -14.44
C ILE A 128 -2.13 0.40 -13.16
N ALA A 129 -2.82 -0.64 -12.67
CA ALA A 129 -2.40 -1.37 -11.48
C ALA A 129 -1.01 -2.00 -11.64
N GLU A 130 -0.76 -2.66 -12.77
CA GLU A 130 0.53 -3.24 -13.11
C GLU A 130 1.61 -2.17 -13.21
N ALA A 131 1.35 -1.07 -13.91
CA ALA A 131 2.28 0.04 -14.03
C ALA A 131 2.62 0.67 -12.67
N VAL A 132 1.64 0.78 -11.76
CA VAL A 132 1.86 1.24 -10.38
C VAL A 132 2.81 0.30 -9.66
N ILE A 133 2.58 -1.01 -9.71
CA ILE A 133 3.42 -2.02 -9.05
C ILE A 133 4.84 -2.00 -9.61
N GLU A 134 4.98 -1.95 -10.94
CA GLU A 134 6.27 -1.96 -11.64
C GLU A 134 7.11 -0.73 -11.28
N VAL A 135 6.50 0.45 -11.29
CA VAL A 135 7.19 1.71 -11.01
C VAL A 135 7.48 1.88 -9.52
N ASN A 136 6.55 1.42 -8.67
CA ASN A 136 6.62 1.58 -7.23
C ASN A 136 6.91 0.23 -6.59
N ASP A 137 8.20 -0.09 -6.47
CA ASP A 137 8.68 -1.20 -5.65
C ASP A 137 8.36 -0.93 -4.17
N ILE A 138 7.12 -1.24 -3.80
CA ILE A 138 6.54 -1.02 -2.48
C ILE A 138 7.36 -1.77 -1.43
N GLU A 139 7.81 -2.99 -1.73
CA GLU A 139 8.66 -3.79 -0.86
C GLU A 139 9.95 -3.05 -0.51
N LYS A 140 10.63 -2.48 -1.50
CA LYS A 140 11.85 -1.68 -1.29
C LYS A 140 11.58 -0.40 -0.52
N ILE A 141 10.45 0.25 -0.73
CA ILE A 141 10.05 1.44 0.03
C ILE A 141 9.85 1.08 1.51
N VAL A 142 9.13 -0.01 1.80
CA VAL A 142 8.92 -0.51 3.16
C VAL A 142 10.25 -0.88 3.84
N LYS A 143 11.11 -1.64 3.14
CA LYS A 143 12.46 -2.00 3.64
C LYS A 143 13.29 -0.77 3.99
N ARG A 144 13.21 0.30 3.19
CA ARG A 144 13.89 1.58 3.47
C ARG A 144 13.33 2.25 4.73
N VAL A 145 12.02 2.30 4.88
CA VAL A 145 11.38 2.86 6.09
C VAL A 145 11.81 2.08 7.33
N GLN A 146 11.72 0.75 7.32
CA GLN A 146 12.17 -0.10 8.42
C GLN A 146 13.66 0.09 8.73
N SER A 147 14.51 0.23 7.71
CA SER A 147 15.94 0.50 7.91
C SER A 147 16.18 1.86 8.56
N LEU A 148 15.43 2.90 8.16
CA LEU A 148 15.54 4.23 8.74
C LEU A 148 15.11 4.22 10.22
N SER A 149 13.98 3.59 10.53
CA SER A 149 13.50 3.42 11.91
C SER A 149 14.53 2.69 12.79
N ARG A 150 15.15 1.61 12.30
CA ARG A 150 16.22 0.90 13.01
C ARG A 150 17.45 1.78 13.27
N LYS A 151 17.87 2.58 12.29
CA LYS A 151 19.00 3.50 12.43
C LYS A 151 18.71 4.60 13.45
N LEU A 152 17.51 5.20 13.40
CA LEU A 152 17.06 6.20 14.36
C LEU A 152 16.95 5.62 15.78
N GLY A 153 16.37 4.42 15.92
CA GLY A 153 16.27 3.72 17.20
C GLY A 153 17.65 3.45 17.83
N LYS A 154 18.62 2.99 17.03
CA LYS A 154 20.02 2.82 17.48
C LYS A 154 20.65 4.13 17.91
N ALA A 155 20.44 5.22 17.16
CA ALA A 155 20.97 6.54 17.50
C ALA A 155 20.36 7.08 18.81
N LEU A 156 19.04 6.94 18.99
CA LEU A 156 18.35 7.34 20.22
C LEU A 156 18.77 6.47 21.41
N ALA A 157 18.95 5.16 21.23
CA ALA A 157 19.45 4.26 22.26
C ALA A 157 20.88 4.61 22.68
N PHE A 158 21.74 5.01 21.73
CA PHE A 158 23.09 5.50 22.02
C PHE A 158 23.08 6.83 22.80
N MET A 159 22.07 7.68 22.56
CA MET A 159 21.89 8.96 23.28
C MET A 159 21.22 8.80 24.65
N LYS A 160 20.63 7.65 24.97
CA LYS A 160 20.08 7.42 26.31
C LYS A 160 21.25 7.39 27.32
N PRO A 161 21.15 8.13 28.43
CA PRO A 161 22.16 8.05 29.47
C PRO A 161 22.25 6.60 29.97
N LYS A 162 23.47 6.04 29.98
CA LYS A 162 23.73 4.69 30.48
C LYS A 162 23.18 4.56 31.89
N THR A 163 22.47 3.49 32.17
CA THR A 163 22.02 3.18 33.52
C THR A 163 23.24 3.00 34.45
N PRO A 164 23.11 3.25 35.76
CA PRO A 164 24.22 3.09 36.71
C PRO A 164 24.91 1.72 36.62
N GLU A 165 24.14 0.66 36.31
CA GLU A 165 24.62 -0.72 36.14
C GLU A 165 25.52 -0.91 34.90
N GLU A 166 25.26 -0.19 33.81
CA GLU A 166 26.07 -0.22 32.59
C GLU A 166 27.36 0.60 32.72
N GLN A 167 27.37 1.62 33.58
CA GLN A 167 28.55 2.40 33.91
C GLN A 167 29.53 1.58 34.77
N MET A 168 29.02 0.78 35.70
CA MET A 168 29.82 -0.09 36.58
C MET A 168 30.50 -1.27 35.84
N LYS A 169 29.96 -1.74 34.71
CA LYS A 169 30.59 -2.80 33.91
C LYS A 169 31.77 -2.32 33.06
N ASN A 170 31.86 -1.03 32.75
CA ASN A 170 32.89 -0.47 31.88
C ASN A 170 34.13 0.05 32.64
N THR A 171 34.08 0.18 33.96
CA THR A 171 35.20 0.61 34.80
C THR A 171 36.12 -0.53 35.26
N ASN A 172 35.76 -1.79 34.97
CA ASN A 172 36.55 -2.98 35.34
C ASN A 172 37.29 -3.62 34.13
N LYS A 173 37.64 -2.85 33.10
CA LYS A 173 38.49 -3.30 31.99
C LYS A 173 39.78 -2.49 31.92
#